data_AF-A0A3M1GV10-F1
#
_entry.id   AF-A0A3M1GV10-F1
#
_cell.length_a   1.000
_cell.length_b   1.000
_cell.length_c   1.000
_cell.angle_alpha   90.00
_cell.angle_beta   90.00
_cell.angle_gamma   90.00
#
_symmetry.space_group_name_H-M   'P 1'
#
loop_
_entity.id
_entity.type
_entity.pdbx_description
1 polymer ?
#
loop_
_entity_poly.entity_id
_entity_poly.type
_entity_poly.pdbx_seq_one_letter_code
_entity_poly.pdbx_strand_id
1 'polypeptide(L)'
;KYRPLRAVLVPVAGGPNSQLAVQVATRMAKLAEDGPAKVTLLRVVPQNAGKTAMIHAQKSIAHSIEGIPYEYTIKIEEGDKVVDTILRVAEEGDYDLIVIGASNEPLFKTLLVGSIPEQVAVRSKVTTMMVKRRSSTIKYILKETVLQPATAETAVVNNGEPETEA
;
A
#
# COMPACT_ATOMS: atom_id res chain seq x y z
N LYS A 1 20.25 12.54 -3.76
CA LYS A 1 21.32 12.01 -2.89
C LYS A 1 20.91 10.60 -2.49
N TYR A 2 21.73 9.59 -2.78
CA TYR A 2 21.46 8.21 -2.39
C TYR A 2 21.41 8.10 -0.85
N ARG A 3 20.41 7.39 -0.31
CA ARG A 3 20.28 7.13 1.13
C ARG A 3 20.23 5.61 1.30
N PRO A 4 21.19 4.99 2.02
CA PRO A 4 21.22 3.54 2.22
C PRO A 4 20.00 3.09 3.01
N LEU A 5 19.56 1.84 2.78
CA LEU A 5 18.41 1.25 3.45
C LEU A 5 18.80 0.83 4.87
N ARG A 6 18.28 1.50 5.89
CA ARG A 6 18.57 1.23 7.31
C ARG A 6 17.34 0.81 8.11
N ALA A 7 16.15 1.27 7.72
CA ALA A 7 14.90 0.95 8.40
C ALA A 7 13.73 0.77 7.42
N VAL A 8 13.06 -0.38 7.53
CA VAL A 8 11.86 -0.74 6.74
C VAL A 8 10.65 -0.84 7.67
N LEU A 9 9.57 -0.16 7.31
CA LEU A 9 8.27 -0.30 7.95
C LEU A 9 7.39 -1.25 7.14
N VAL A 10 6.77 -2.23 7.80
CA VAL A 10 5.88 -3.20 7.16
C VAL A 10 4.52 -3.22 7.87
N PRO A 11 3.50 -2.51 7.34
CA PRO A 11 2.14 -2.62 7.85
C PRO A 11 1.56 -4.02 7.58
N VAL A 12 1.04 -4.69 8.60
CA VAL A 12 0.53 -6.06 8.52
C VAL A 12 -0.94 -6.17 8.94
N ALA A 13 -1.75 -6.83 8.10
CA ALA A 13 -3.17 -7.07 8.36
C ALA A 13 -3.51 -8.57 8.49
N GLY A 14 -2.51 -9.47 8.37
CA GLY A 14 -2.68 -10.92 8.47
C GLY A 14 -3.11 -11.62 7.18
N GLY A 15 -3.12 -10.91 6.04
CA GLY A 15 -3.42 -11.50 4.74
C GLY A 15 -2.18 -12.06 4.02
N PRO A 16 -2.34 -12.83 2.92
CA PRO A 16 -1.23 -13.45 2.20
C PRO A 16 -0.26 -12.44 1.58
N ASN A 17 -0.73 -11.22 1.25
CA ASN A 17 0.17 -10.15 0.80
C ASN A 17 0.90 -9.46 1.95
N SER A 18 0.41 -9.56 3.20
CA SER A 18 1.17 -9.10 4.38
C SER A 18 2.40 -9.99 4.60
N GLN A 19 2.24 -11.31 4.54
CA GLN A 19 3.38 -12.23 4.61
C GLN A 19 4.37 -12.02 3.45
N LEU A 20 3.87 -11.78 2.23
CA LEU A 20 4.74 -11.42 1.10
C LEU A 20 5.49 -10.11 1.34
N ALA A 21 4.83 -9.10 1.91
CA ALA A 21 5.46 -7.82 2.25
C ALA A 21 6.60 -8.01 3.26
N VAL A 22 6.38 -8.81 4.31
CA VAL A 22 7.42 -9.20 5.27
C VAL A 22 8.56 -9.93 4.55
N GLN A 23 8.24 -10.91 3.70
CA GLN A 23 9.25 -11.68 2.98
C GLN A 23 10.15 -10.80 2.10
N VAL A 24 9.55 -9.88 1.34
CA VAL A 24 10.27 -8.96 0.47
C VAL A 24 11.08 -7.96 1.30
N ALA A 25 10.49 -7.37 2.33
CA ALA A 25 11.17 -6.46 3.26
C ALA A 25 12.41 -7.11 3.89
N THR A 26 12.26 -8.32 4.42
CA THR A 26 13.36 -9.07 5.04
C THR A 26 14.47 -9.40 4.05
N ARG A 27 14.14 -9.74 2.79
CA ARG A 27 15.17 -10.00 1.77
C ARG A 27 15.97 -8.75 1.44
N MET A 28 15.31 -7.61 1.27
CA MET A 28 16.00 -6.34 1.03
C MET A 28 16.82 -5.92 2.24
N ALA A 29 16.25 -6.06 3.45
CA ALA A 29 16.93 -5.71 4.69
C ALA A 29 18.22 -6.51 4.88
N LYS A 30 18.22 -7.81 4.58
CA LYS A 30 19.42 -8.66 4.62
C LYS A 30 20.50 -8.26 3.60
N LEU A 31 20.11 -7.62 2.50
CA LEU A 31 20.99 -7.23 1.39
C LEU A 31 21.39 -5.75 1.45
N ALA A 32 21.05 -5.03 2.52
CA ALA A 32 21.40 -3.63 2.68
C ALA A 32 22.93 -3.43 2.82
N GLU A 33 23.44 -2.34 2.26
CA GLU A 33 24.89 -2.08 2.10
C GLU A 33 25.64 -1.99 3.43
N ASP A 34 25.06 -1.34 4.43
CA ASP A 34 25.69 -1.11 5.74
C ASP A 34 25.38 -2.22 6.76
N GLY A 35 24.93 -3.39 6.28
CA GLY A 35 24.49 -4.52 7.10
C GLY A 35 22.96 -4.63 7.21
N PRO A 36 22.44 -5.63 7.96
CA PRO A 36 21.01 -5.93 8.00
C PRO A 36 20.17 -4.73 8.49
N ALA A 37 19.26 -4.25 7.65
CA ALA A 37 18.38 -3.12 7.98
C ALA A 37 17.34 -3.51 9.05
N LYS A 38 16.95 -2.58 9.93
CA LYS A 38 15.86 -2.81 10.89
C LYS A 38 14.54 -3.04 10.15
N VAL A 39 13.79 -4.08 10.51
CA VAL A 39 12.43 -4.31 10.00
C VAL A 39 11.43 -4.14 11.14
N THR A 40 10.53 -3.16 11.02
CA THR A 40 9.43 -2.97 11.97
C THR A 40 8.12 -3.44 11.38
N LEU A 41 7.44 -4.35 12.08
CA LEU A 41 6.10 -4.79 11.77
C LEU A 41 5.11 -3.90 12.50
N LEU A 42 4.27 -3.20 11.74
CA LEU A 42 3.26 -2.30 12.28
C LEU A 42 1.87 -2.91 12.17
N ARG A 43 1.16 -2.93 13.30
CA ARG A 43 -0.27 -3.20 13.34
C ARG A 43 -1.00 -2.01 13.94
N VAL A 44 -2.00 -1.50 13.22
CA VAL A 44 -2.91 -0.50 13.77
C VAL A 44 -4.13 -1.20 14.37
N VAL A 45 -4.52 -0.79 15.58
CA VAL A 45 -5.74 -1.22 16.26
C VAL A 45 -6.62 0.00 16.55
N PRO A 46 -7.96 -0.17 16.72
CA PRO A 46 -8.83 0.94 17.10
C PRO A 46 -8.41 1.56 18.44
N GLN A 47 -8.76 2.82 18.70
CA GLN A 47 -8.57 3.42 20.02
C GLN A 47 -9.28 2.61 21.11
N ASN A 48 -8.67 2.56 22.30
CA ASN A 48 -9.19 1.82 23.46
C ASN A 48 -9.37 0.33 23.12
N ALA A 49 -8.41 -0.23 22.38
CA ALA A 49 -8.45 -1.62 21.96
C ALA A 49 -8.45 -2.57 23.17
N GLY A 50 -9.55 -3.31 23.35
CA GLY A 50 -9.63 -4.35 24.37
C GLY A 50 -8.71 -5.56 24.06
N LYS A 51 -8.62 -6.47 25.03
CA LYS A 51 -7.78 -7.68 24.94
C LYS A 51 -7.96 -8.48 23.64
N THR A 52 -9.20 -8.62 23.16
CA THR A 52 -9.50 -9.34 21.91
C THR A 52 -8.81 -8.73 20.69
N ALA A 53 -8.82 -7.40 20.57
CA ALA A 53 -8.17 -6.71 19.46
C ALA A 53 -6.65 -6.89 19.51
N MET A 54 -6.07 -6.89 20.72
CA MET A 54 -4.64 -7.15 20.93
C MET A 54 -4.26 -8.59 20.53
N ILE A 55 -5.05 -9.59 20.91
CA ILE A 55 -4.84 -10.99 20.51
C ILE A 55 -4.88 -11.13 18.98
N HIS A 56 -5.84 -10.48 18.33
CA HIS A 56 -5.95 -10.51 16.86
C HIS A 56 -4.77 -9.82 16.18
N ALA A 57 -4.28 -8.71 16.74
CA ALA A 57 -3.09 -8.01 16.27
C ALA A 57 -1.86 -8.92 16.35
N GLN A 58 -1.61 -9.53 17.51
CA GLN A 58 -0.51 -10.46 17.73
C GLN A 58 -0.58 -11.67 16.79
N LYS A 59 -1.76 -12.29 16.64
CA LYS A 59 -1.95 -13.43 15.72
C LYS A 59 -1.64 -13.06 14.28
N SER A 60 -2.06 -11.86 13.85
CA SER A 60 -1.80 -11.39 12.49
C SER A 60 -0.32 -11.13 12.24
N ILE A 61 0.40 -10.57 13.23
CA ILE A 61 1.85 -10.38 13.18
C ILE A 61 2.54 -11.75 13.09
N ALA A 62 2.20 -12.68 13.99
CA ALA A 62 2.76 -14.02 14.04
C ALA A 62 2.60 -14.77 12.70
N HIS A 63 1.41 -14.72 12.11
CA HIS A 63 1.17 -15.32 10.80
C HIS A 63 1.97 -14.64 9.67
N SER A 64 2.19 -13.33 9.76
CA SER A 64 2.93 -12.59 8.72
C SER A 64 4.43 -12.91 8.71
N ILE A 65 4.99 -13.43 9.81
CA ILE A 65 6.42 -13.79 9.92
C ILE A 65 6.68 -15.29 9.80
N GLU A 66 5.63 -16.10 9.69
CA GLU A 66 5.74 -17.56 9.66
C GLU A 66 6.66 -18.03 8.52
N GLY A 67 7.70 -18.80 8.87
CA GLY A 67 8.71 -19.28 7.93
C GLY A 67 9.72 -18.24 7.44
N ILE A 68 9.77 -17.04 8.04
CA ILE A 68 10.63 -15.93 7.62
C ILE A 68 11.55 -15.53 8.78
N PRO A 69 12.73 -16.17 8.95
CA PRO A 69 13.63 -15.87 10.05
C PRO A 69 14.28 -14.49 9.87
N TYR A 70 14.01 -13.61 10.83
CA TYR A 70 14.60 -12.28 10.98
C TYR A 70 14.34 -11.72 12.38
N GLU A 71 15.14 -10.76 12.82
CA GLU A 71 14.87 -10.00 14.04
C GLU A 71 13.92 -8.84 13.71
N TYR A 72 12.70 -8.88 14.26
CA TYR A 72 11.67 -7.88 13.98
C TYR A 72 11.44 -6.99 15.19
N THR A 73 11.32 -5.68 14.96
CA THR A 73 10.66 -4.79 15.91
C THR A 73 9.15 -4.90 15.71
N ILE A 74 8.39 -5.14 16.77
CA ILE A 74 6.93 -5.17 16.70
C ILE A 74 6.37 -3.86 17.26
N LYS A 75 5.49 -3.20 16.49
CA LYS A 75 4.82 -1.97 16.91
C LYS A 75 3.31 -2.13 16.71
N ILE A 76 2.55 -2.01 17.80
CA ILE A 76 1.09 -2.02 17.78
C ILE A 76 0.63 -0.63 18.21
N GLU A 77 -0.03 0.08 17.30
CA GLU A 77 -0.41 1.48 17.50
C GLU A 77 -1.93 1.61 17.50
N GLU A 78 -2.45 2.42 18.40
CA GLU A 78 -3.85 2.80 18.39
C GLU A 78 -4.08 3.95 17.40
N GLY A 79 -5.20 3.90 16.67
CA GLY A 79 -5.59 5.01 15.81
C GLY A 79 -6.95 4.81 15.15
N ASP A 80 -7.68 5.92 15.00
CA ASP A 80 -9.02 5.93 14.38
C ASP A 80 -8.95 5.71 12.86
N LYS A 81 -7.84 6.15 12.24
CA LYS A 81 -7.60 6.05 10.81
C LYS A 81 -6.30 5.31 10.55
N VAL A 82 -6.42 4.10 10.00
CA VAL A 82 -5.28 3.21 9.74
C VAL A 82 -4.23 3.87 8.84
N VAL A 83 -4.66 4.52 7.75
CA VAL A 83 -3.74 5.19 6.81
C VAL A 83 -2.96 6.29 7.51
N ASP A 84 -3.65 7.19 8.21
CA ASP A 84 -3.01 8.32 8.89
C ASP A 84 -2.04 7.86 9.97
N THR A 85 -2.38 6.78 10.68
CA THR A 85 -1.51 6.16 11.68
C THR A 85 -0.26 5.56 11.06
N ILE A 86 -0.37 4.84 9.93
CA ILE A 86 0.78 4.30 9.21
C ILE A 86 1.71 5.43 8.76
N LEU A 87 1.14 6.48 8.15
CA LEU A 87 1.91 7.63 7.67
C LEU A 87 2.63 8.36 8.80
N ARG A 88 1.93 8.60 9.92
CA ARG A 88 2.50 9.19 11.13
C ARG A 88 3.69 8.37 11.63
N VAL A 89 3.51 7.06 11.82
CA VAL A 89 4.57 6.17 12.30
C VAL A 89 5.75 6.13 11.33
N ALA A 90 5.50 6.16 10.02
CA ALA A 90 6.52 6.19 9.00
C ALA A 90 7.38 7.46 9.06
N GLU A 91 6.72 8.62 9.22
CA GLU A 91 7.39 9.92 9.32
C GLU A 91 8.14 10.07 10.65
N GLU A 92 7.53 9.73 11.79
CA GLU A 92 8.13 9.84 13.12
C GLU A 92 9.30 8.87 13.34
N GLY A 93 9.29 7.71 12.65
CA GLY A 93 10.28 6.65 12.84
C GLY A 93 11.49 6.72 11.90
N ASP A 94 11.60 7.78 11.09
CA ASP A 94 12.68 7.98 10.10
C ASP A 94 12.90 6.78 9.17
N TYR A 95 11.81 6.07 8.81
CA TYR A 95 11.88 4.92 7.94
C TYR A 95 12.30 5.31 6.51
N ASP A 96 13.10 4.45 5.88
CA ASP A 96 13.58 4.69 4.51
C ASP A 96 12.62 4.10 3.47
N LEU A 97 11.86 3.07 3.86
CA LEU A 97 10.97 2.31 3.00
C LEU A 97 9.75 1.81 3.76
N ILE A 98 8.57 1.97 3.17
CA ILE A 98 7.35 1.25 3.56
C ILE A 98 7.15 0.10 2.58
N VAL A 99 7.02 -1.14 3.07
CA VAL A 99 6.62 -2.28 2.24
C VAL A 99 5.22 -2.72 2.67
N ILE A 100 4.24 -2.59 1.78
CA ILE A 100 2.84 -2.87 2.10
C ILE A 100 2.26 -3.92 1.14
N GLY A 101 1.52 -4.87 1.70
CA GLY A 101 0.80 -5.85 0.90
C GLY A 101 -0.45 -5.23 0.26
N ALA A 102 -0.63 -5.39 -1.04
CA ALA A 102 -1.82 -4.96 -1.75
C ALA A 102 -3.08 -5.71 -1.25
N SER A 103 -4.25 -5.08 -1.39
CA SER A 103 -5.52 -5.75 -1.10
C SER A 103 -5.79 -6.90 -2.10
N ASN A 104 -6.46 -7.95 -1.61
CA ASN A 104 -6.84 -9.13 -2.40
C ASN A 104 -8.13 -8.93 -3.22
N GLU A 105 -8.88 -7.87 -2.98
CA GLU A 105 -10.14 -7.65 -3.69
C GLU A 105 -9.92 -7.32 -5.18
N PRO A 106 -10.79 -7.83 -6.07
CA PRO A 106 -10.78 -7.43 -7.48
C PRO A 106 -11.09 -5.94 -7.59
N LEU A 107 -10.42 -5.29 -8.53
CA LEU A 107 -10.46 -3.85 -8.83
C LEU A 107 -11.83 -3.37 -9.35
N PHE A 108 -12.89 -3.54 -8.57
CA PHE A 108 -14.27 -3.09 -8.85
C PHE A 108 -14.86 -2.64 -7.50
N LYS A 109 -15.51 -1.51 -7.33
CA LYS A 109 -16.09 -0.49 -8.21
C LYS A 109 -16.14 0.80 -7.38
N THR A 110 -15.80 1.92 -8.01
CA THR A 110 -16.42 3.24 -7.85
C THR A 110 -17.04 3.55 -6.45
N LEU A 111 -16.33 4.32 -5.61
CA LEU A 111 -16.80 5.67 -5.21
C LEU A 111 -16.02 6.36 -4.08
N LEU A 112 -15.23 5.70 -3.21
CA LEU A 112 -14.67 6.42 -2.05
C LEU A 112 -13.27 5.91 -1.67
N VAL A 113 -12.24 6.65 -2.12
CA VAL A 113 -10.82 6.59 -1.68
C VAL A 113 -10.16 5.23 -1.92
N GLY A 114 -8.98 5.19 -2.56
CA GLY A 114 -8.28 3.94 -2.88
C GLY A 114 -8.13 2.97 -1.69
N SER A 115 -7.74 1.72 -1.94
CA SER A 115 -7.49 0.77 -0.84
C SER A 115 -6.46 1.31 0.18
N ILE A 116 -6.44 0.85 1.44
CA ILE A 116 -5.44 1.31 2.43
C ILE A 116 -4.00 1.31 1.85
N PRO A 117 -3.52 0.24 1.18
CA PRO A 117 -2.21 0.23 0.53
C PRO A 117 -2.02 1.32 -0.52
N GLU A 118 -3.06 1.61 -1.30
CA GLU A 118 -3.04 2.63 -2.34
C GLU A 118 -3.02 4.04 -1.74
N GLN A 119 -3.81 4.29 -0.70
CA GLN A 119 -3.78 5.57 0.01
C GLN A 119 -2.42 5.82 0.67
N VAL A 120 -1.81 4.80 1.27
CA VAL A 120 -0.44 4.90 1.82
C VAL A 120 0.54 5.22 0.70
N ALA A 121 0.48 4.50 -0.43
CA ALA A 121 1.39 4.73 -1.56
C ALA A 121 1.26 6.13 -2.17
N VAL A 122 0.03 6.67 -2.25
CA VAL A 122 -0.22 8.01 -2.82
C VAL A 122 0.18 9.12 -1.85
N ARG A 123 -0.05 8.94 -0.54
CA ARG A 123 0.09 10.02 0.47
C ARG A 123 1.41 9.99 1.23
N SER A 124 2.19 8.92 1.15
CA SER A 124 3.43 8.78 1.91
C SER A 124 4.54 9.68 1.39
N LYS A 125 5.22 10.36 2.31
CA LYS A 125 6.49 11.04 2.04
C LYS A 125 7.69 10.08 2.05
N VAL A 126 7.52 8.90 2.65
CA VAL A 126 8.50 7.81 2.65
C VAL A 126 8.28 6.96 1.40
N THR A 127 9.37 6.56 0.73
CA THR A 127 9.32 5.62 -0.39
C THR A 127 8.45 4.42 -0.03
N THR A 128 7.46 4.12 -0.86
CA THR A 128 6.50 3.04 -0.59
C THR A 128 6.52 2.02 -1.72
N MET A 129 6.74 0.76 -1.35
CA MET A 129 6.64 -0.37 -2.26
C MET A 129 5.41 -1.20 -1.91
N MET A 130 4.51 -1.32 -2.88
CA MET A 130 3.35 -2.18 -2.78
C MET A 130 3.66 -3.53 -3.42
N VAL A 131 3.42 -4.62 -2.70
CA VAL A 131 3.66 -5.98 -3.18
C VAL A 131 2.36 -6.77 -3.29
N LYS A 132 2.25 -7.61 -4.31
CA LYS A 132 1.09 -8.47 -4.53
C LYS A 132 1.55 -9.82 -5.03
N ARG A 133 1.04 -10.89 -4.42
CA ARG A 133 1.28 -12.25 -4.93
C ARG A 133 0.63 -12.36 -6.31
N ARG A 134 1.36 -12.90 -7.28
CA ARG A 134 0.75 -13.27 -8.57
C ARG A 134 -0.35 -14.31 -8.28
N SER A 135 -1.60 -13.95 -8.56
CA SER A 135 -2.68 -14.93 -8.61
C SER A 135 -2.59 -15.61 -9.96
N SER A 136 -2.49 -16.94 -9.96
CA SER A 136 -2.41 -17.77 -11.17
C SER A 136 -3.70 -17.77 -12.01
N THR A 137 -4.73 -17.01 -11.61
CA THR A 137 -5.96 -16.88 -12.38
C THR A 137 -5.74 -15.88 -13.52
N ILE A 138 -5.60 -16.45 -14.72
CA ILE A 138 -5.66 -15.84 -16.06
C ILE A 138 -6.50 -14.55 -16.07
N LYS A 139 -5.88 -13.39 -15.84
CA LYS A 139 -6.48 -12.05 -16.06
C LYS A 139 -5.88 -11.31 -17.25
N TYR A 140 -4.91 -11.90 -17.92
CA TYR A 140 -4.27 -11.30 -19.10
C TYR A 140 -5.18 -11.27 -20.34
N ILE A 141 -6.33 -11.95 -20.32
CA ILE A 141 -7.28 -11.97 -21.45
C ILE A 141 -8.29 -10.81 -21.39
N LEU A 142 -8.42 -10.08 -20.27
CA LEU A 142 -9.47 -9.06 -20.07
C LEU A 142 -8.99 -7.61 -20.07
N LYS A 143 -7.78 -7.32 -20.58
CA LYS A 143 -7.30 -5.93 -20.71
C LYS A 143 -7.51 -5.30 -22.08
N GLU A 144 -7.82 -6.09 -23.11
CA GLU A 144 -7.98 -5.61 -24.48
C GLU A 144 -9.41 -5.16 -24.82
N THR A 145 -10.43 -5.49 -24.02
CA THR A 145 -11.84 -5.32 -24.45
C THR A 145 -12.59 -4.17 -23.78
N VAL A 146 -12.05 -3.52 -22.73
CA VAL A 146 -12.86 -2.60 -21.87
C VAL A 146 -12.21 -1.23 -21.64
N LEU A 147 -11.45 -0.73 -22.61
CA LEU A 147 -11.08 0.69 -22.67
C LEU A 147 -11.34 1.21 -24.07
N GLN A 148 -12.62 1.29 -24.45
CA GLN A 148 -13.06 2.33 -25.38
C GLN A 148 -13.47 3.52 -24.51
N PRO A 149 -12.88 4.72 -24.68
CA PRO A 149 -13.48 5.91 -24.12
C PRO A 149 -14.79 6.16 -24.87
N ALA A 150 -15.91 6.01 -24.15
CA ALA A 150 -17.21 6.44 -24.60
C ALA A 150 -17.25 7.98 -24.66
N THR A 151 -17.85 8.47 -25.75
CA THR A 151 -18.46 9.79 -25.93
C THR A 151 -17.55 11.02 -25.92
N ALA A 152 -17.27 11.51 -27.12
CA ALA A 152 -17.41 12.94 -27.42
C ALA A 152 -18.17 13.08 -28.75
N GLU A 153 -19.50 13.14 -28.68
CA GLU A 153 -20.31 13.79 -29.71
C GLU A 153 -21.11 14.93 -29.08
N THR A 154 -20.69 16.13 -29.46
CA THR A 154 -21.49 17.28 -29.90
C THR A 154 -22.36 18.04 -28.90
N ALA A 155 -21.96 19.29 -28.65
CA ALA A 155 -22.88 20.41 -28.48
C ALA A 155 -22.40 21.59 -29.34
N VAL A 156 -23.18 21.89 -30.38
CA VAL A 156 -23.16 23.13 -31.18
C VAL A 156 -23.87 24.25 -30.41
N VAL A 157 -23.61 25.53 -30.77
CA VAL A 157 -24.39 26.80 -30.58
C VAL A 157 -23.46 27.89 -29.98
N ASN A 158 -23.25 29.11 -30.52
CA ASN A 158 -23.83 29.88 -31.62
C ASN A 158 -22.97 31.11 -32.01
N ASN A 159 -23.13 31.55 -33.26
CA ASN A 159 -23.26 32.92 -33.80
C ASN A 159 -22.13 33.99 -33.80
N GLY A 160 -21.87 34.50 -35.02
CA GLY A 160 -21.33 35.82 -35.34
C GLY A 160 -21.03 35.98 -36.84
N GLU A 161 -21.99 36.48 -37.62
CA GLU A 161 -21.93 36.89 -39.05
C GLU A 161 -20.97 38.09 -39.32
N PRO A 162 -20.97 38.75 -40.50
CA PRO A 162 -20.73 38.32 -41.90
C PRO A 162 -19.56 39.14 -42.54
N GLU A 163 -19.41 39.05 -43.87
CA GLU A 163 -18.88 40.08 -44.82
C GLU A 163 -17.68 39.71 -45.74
N THR A 164 -18.05 39.48 -47.02
CA THR A 164 -17.56 40.06 -48.31
C THR A 164 -16.17 39.79 -48.90
N GLU A 165 -16.20 39.83 -50.25
CA GLU A 165 -15.12 39.90 -51.27
C GLU A 165 -14.50 38.54 -51.66
N ALA A 166 -14.49 38.08 -52.91
CA ALA A 166 -14.83 38.64 -54.23
C ALA A 166 -15.22 37.50 -55.21
#